data_AF-V5NUB4-F1
#
_entry.id   AF-V5NUB4-F1
#
_cell.length_a   1.000
_cell.length_b   1.000
_cell.length_c   1.000
_cell.angle_alpha   90.00
_cell.angle_beta   90.00
_cell.angle_gamma   90.00
#
_symmetry.space_group_name_H-M   'P 1'
#
loop_
_entity.id
_entity.type
_entity.pdbx_description
1 polymer ?
#
loop_
_entity_poly.entity_id
_entity_poly.type
_entity_poly.pdbx_seq_one_letter_code
_entity_poly.pdbx_strand_id
1 'polypeptide(L)'
;VRNHINVKIADIDIDLYLKDSNVVVKVNGREVPTSNLPYQHPTAKIEIRPNEDGISVYAPGLGLQEVFYNKESWKIRVVDWIKGQTCGLCGKADGEQRQEYR
;
A
#
# COMPACT_ATOMS: atom_id res chain seq x y z
N VAL A 1 -2.55 -11.89 -16.20
CA VAL A 1 -2.15 -10.57 -15.66
C VAL A 1 -1.39 -10.82 -14.37
N ARG A 2 -0.17 -10.29 -14.22
CA ARG A 2 0.55 -10.35 -12.95
C ARG A 2 0.05 -9.16 -12.12
N ASN A 3 -0.71 -9.43 -11.06
CA ASN A 3 -1.11 -8.38 -10.13
C ASN A 3 0.14 -8.00 -9.35
N HIS A 4 0.67 -6.81 -9.60
CA HIS A 4 1.84 -6.26 -8.91
C HIS A 4 1.50 -4.81 -8.57
N ILE A 5 1.68 -4.45 -7.31
CA ILE A 5 1.54 -3.08 -6.83
C ILE A 5 2.88 -2.61 -6.31
N ASN A 6 3.27 -1.43 -6.75
CA ASN A 6 4.38 -0.68 -6.21
C ASN A 6 3.82 0.46 -5.36
N VAL A 7 4.24 0.54 -4.10
CA VAL A 7 3.91 1.61 -3.16
C VAL A 7 5.19 2.37 -2.87
N LYS A 8 5.26 3.62 -3.35
CA LYS A 8 6.40 4.49 -3.13
C LYS A 8 6.07 5.57 -2.12
N ILE A 9 6.81 5.62 -1.02
CA ILE A 9 6.65 6.61 0.04
C ILE A 9 8.01 7.27 0.26
N ALA A 10 8.14 8.52 -0.19
CA ALA A 10 9.42 9.23 -0.26
C ALA A 10 10.48 8.42 -1.05
N ASP A 11 11.57 8.03 -0.40
CA ASP A 11 12.68 7.23 -0.95
C ASP A 11 12.51 5.72 -0.73
N ILE A 12 11.40 5.29 -0.12
CA ILE A 12 11.12 3.89 0.21
C ILE A 12 10.20 3.30 -0.85
N ASP A 13 10.67 2.22 -1.47
CA ASP A 13 9.96 1.46 -2.50
C ASP A 13 9.48 0.13 -1.91
N ILE A 14 8.18 -0.15 -2.03
CA ILE A 14 7.56 -1.38 -1.52
C ILE A 14 6.82 -2.07 -2.67
N ASP A 15 7.26 -3.27 -3.04
CA ASP A 15 6.57 -4.09 -4.03
C ASP A 15 5.75 -5.19 -3.34
N LEU A 16 4.50 -5.33 -3.77
CA LEU A 16 3.58 -6.39 -3.40
C LEU A 16 3.15 -7.15 -4.65
N TYR A 17 3.44 -8.45 -4.71
CA TYR A 17 3.07 -9.28 -5.85
C TYR A 17 2.89 -10.74 -5.46
N LEU A 18 2.13 -11.48 -6.25
CA LEU A 18 1.95 -12.92 -6.04
C LEU A 18 3.14 -13.72 -6.59
N LYS A 19 3.62 -14.68 -5.81
CA LYS A 19 4.56 -15.74 -6.20
C LYS A 19 4.07 -17.06 -5.60
N ASP A 20 3.80 -18.05 -6.46
CA ASP A 20 3.33 -19.38 -6.04
C ASP A 20 2.12 -19.34 -5.09
N SER A 21 1.17 -18.45 -5.38
CA SER A 21 -0.03 -18.14 -4.58
C SER A 21 0.19 -17.42 -3.24
N ASN A 22 1.43 -17.09 -2.89
CA ASN A 22 1.74 -16.29 -1.71
C ASN A 22 1.99 -14.83 -2.10
N VAL A 23 1.59 -13.91 -1.24
CA VAL A 23 1.99 -12.50 -1.38
C VAL A 23 3.45 -12.36 -0.95
N VAL A 24 4.28 -11.87 -1.86
CA VAL A 24 5.68 -11.53 -1.61
C VAL A 24 5.81 -10.03 -1.45
N VAL A 25 6.59 -9.62 -0.45
CA VAL A 25 6.90 -8.23 -0.15
C VAL A 25 8.37 -7.98 -0.46
N LYS A 26 8.67 -6.92 -1.21
CA LYS A 26 10.03 -6.36 -1.26
C LYS A 26 10.04 -4.95 -0.72
N VAL A 27 11.10 -4.60 0.01
CA VAL A 27 11.39 -3.24 0.45
C VAL A 27 12.74 -2.84 -0.15
N ASN A 28 12.77 -1.78 -0.94
CA ASN A 28 13.95 -1.30 -1.66
C ASN A 28 14.66 -2.41 -2.45
N GLY A 29 13.86 -3.23 -3.17
CA GLY A 29 14.33 -4.35 -3.98
C GLY A 29 14.72 -5.62 -3.19
N ARG A 30 14.71 -5.59 -1.85
CA ARG A 30 15.05 -6.74 -1.00
C ARG A 30 13.78 -7.43 -0.50
N GLU A 31 13.69 -8.74 -0.70
CA GLU A 31 12.56 -9.54 -0.23
C GLU A 31 12.52 -9.56 1.31
N VAL A 32 11.34 -9.32 1.88
CA VAL A 32 11.08 -9.45 3.31
C VAL A 32 10.46 -10.82 3.54
N PRO A 33 11.15 -11.75 4.23
CA PRO A 33 10.58 -13.05 4.55
C PRO A 33 9.29 -12.91 5.36
N THR A 34 8.30 -13.77 5.12
CA THR A 34 7.05 -13.77 5.88
C THR A 34 7.28 -13.96 7.38
N SER A 35 8.35 -14.68 7.77
CA SER A 35 8.78 -14.85 9.17
C SER A 35 9.23 -13.55 9.85
N ASN A 36 9.54 -12.52 9.06
CA ASN A 36 10.00 -11.22 9.54
C ASN A 36 8.87 -10.18 9.53
N LEU A 37 7.63 -10.60 9.29
CA LEU A 37 6.46 -9.76 9.47
C LEU A 37 5.92 -9.89 10.91
N PRO A 38 5.47 -8.80 11.55
CA PRO A 38 5.36 -7.45 11.01
C PRO A 38 6.73 -6.77 10.84
N TYR A 39 6.95 -6.18 9.66
CA TYR A 39 8.14 -5.42 9.34
C TYR A 39 7.92 -3.96 9.72
N GLN A 40 8.83 -3.40 10.50
CA GLN A 40 8.88 -1.97 10.80
C GLN A 40 10.09 -1.35 10.11
N HIS A 41 9.85 -0.30 9.32
CA HIS A 41 10.95 0.37 8.63
C HIS A 41 11.83 1.11 9.65
N PRO A 42 13.17 0.97 9.61
CA PRO A 42 14.05 1.47 10.67
C PRO A 42 14.07 3.00 10.80
N THR A 43 13.83 3.72 9.70
CA THR A 43 13.95 5.19 9.65
C THR A 43 12.64 5.91 9.34
N ALA A 44 11.59 5.17 8.98
CA ALA A 44 10.31 5.75 8.56
C ALA A 44 9.17 5.09 9.32
N LYS A 45 8.09 5.84 9.55
CA LYS A 45 6.89 5.33 10.24
C LYS A 45 6.04 4.48 9.30
N ILE A 46 6.63 3.39 8.80
CA ILE A 46 6.02 2.42 7.90
C ILE A 46 6.00 1.06 8.60
N GLU A 47 4.83 0.44 8.62
CA GLU A 47 4.62 -0.92 9.11
C GLU A 47 4.03 -1.78 7.99
N ILE A 48 4.55 -2.98 7.80
CA ILE A 48 4.01 -3.97 6.88
C ILE A 48 3.65 -5.20 7.70
N ARG A 49 2.40 -5.66 7.63
CA ARG A 49 1.94 -6.79 8.43
C ARG A 49 0.98 -7.70 7.66
N PRO A 50 0.87 -8.98 8.03
CA PRO A 50 -0.16 -9.86 7.51
C PRO A 50 -1.54 -9.33 7.92
N ASN A 51 -2.51 -9.41 7.02
CA ASN A 51 -3.88 -9.03 7.30
C ASN A 51 -4.81 -9.98 6.57
N GLU A 52 -5.60 -10.74 7.33
CA GLU A 52 -6.50 -11.78 6.80
C GLU A 52 -5.76 -12.72 5.82
N ASP A 53 -6.12 -12.67 4.53
CA ASP A 53 -5.55 -13.46 3.43
C ASP A 53 -4.51 -12.70 2.59
N GLY A 54 -4.08 -11.54 3.05
CA GLY A 54 -3.18 -10.63 2.34
C GLY A 54 -2.14 -9.94 3.22
N ILE A 55 -1.60 -8.85 2.69
CA ILE A 55 -0.63 -7.98 3.34
C ILE A 55 -1.16 -6.56 3.34
N SER A 56 -1.00 -5.88 4.48
CA SER A 56 -1.27 -4.46 4.59
C SER A 56 0.01 -3.66 4.86
N VAL A 57 0.16 -2.55 4.16
CA VAL A 57 1.18 -1.51 4.38
C VAL A 57 0.51 -0.31 5.04
N TYR A 58 1.01 0.12 6.19
CA TYR A 58 0.52 1.27 6.95
C TYR A 58 1.59 2.34 7.04
N ALA A 59 1.21 3.59 6.74
CA ALA A 59 2.05 4.75 6.99
C ALA A 59 1.21 6.01 7.29
N PRO A 60 0.34 5.98 8.32
CA PRO A 60 -0.64 7.03 8.57
C PRO A 60 0.02 8.39 8.86
N GLY A 61 1.19 8.38 9.51
CA GLY A 61 2.00 9.59 9.72
C GLY A 61 2.56 10.21 8.43
N LEU A 62 2.44 9.52 7.30
CA LEU A 62 2.86 9.94 5.97
C LEU A 62 1.67 10.06 5.00
N GLY A 63 0.43 10.06 5.50
CA GLY A 63 -0.78 10.27 4.71
C GLY A 63 -1.46 9.00 4.22
N LEU A 64 -0.79 7.86 4.32
CA LEU A 64 -1.30 6.58 3.83
C LEU A 64 -1.84 5.74 4.99
N GLN A 65 -3.17 5.65 5.10
CA GLN A 65 -3.80 4.86 6.14
C GLN A 65 -3.53 3.37 5.92
N GLU A 66 -3.75 2.84 4.73
CA GLU A 66 -3.54 1.42 4.41
C GLU A 66 -3.43 1.19 2.90
N VAL A 67 -2.48 0.38 2.47
CA VAL A 67 -2.56 -0.37 1.20
C VAL A 67 -2.71 -1.84 1.54
N PHE A 68 -3.88 -2.39 1.28
CA PHE A 68 -4.15 -3.82 1.39
C PHE A 68 -4.00 -4.47 0.03
N TYR A 69 -3.36 -5.65 0.01
CA TYR A 69 -3.16 -6.45 -1.19
C TYR A 69 -3.31 -7.93 -0.85
N ASN A 70 -4.19 -8.63 -1.57
CA ASN A 70 -4.32 -10.08 -1.52
C ASN A 70 -4.37 -10.67 -2.95
N LYS A 71 -4.75 -11.95 -3.06
CA LYS A 71 -4.81 -12.64 -4.35
C LYS A 71 -5.89 -12.07 -5.29
N GLU A 72 -6.96 -11.53 -4.72
CA GLU A 72 -8.18 -11.17 -5.46
C GLU A 72 -8.24 -9.67 -5.77
N SER A 73 -7.76 -8.84 -4.86
CA SER A 73 -7.98 -7.40 -4.91
C SER A 73 -6.90 -6.61 -4.19
N TRP A 74 -6.99 -5.30 -4.37
CA TRP A 74 -6.21 -4.33 -3.63
C TRP A 74 -7.11 -3.17 -3.23
N LYS A 75 -6.78 -2.55 -2.10
CA LYS A 75 -7.52 -1.39 -1.59
C LYS A 75 -6.55 -0.39 -0.99
N ILE A 76 -6.76 0.88 -1.32
CA ILE A 76 -6.00 2.00 -0.77
C ILE A 76 -6.94 2.81 0.11
N ARG A 77 -6.46 3.17 1.31
CA ARG A 77 -7.10 4.10 2.23
C ARG A 77 -6.08 5.19 2.56
N VAL A 78 -6.52 6.44 2.49
CA VAL A 78 -5.76 7.61 2.92
C VAL A 78 -6.36 8.14 4.22
N VAL A 79 -5.58 8.89 4.97
CA VAL A 79 -6.03 9.59 6.18
C VAL A 79 -6.78 10.87 5.85
N ASP A 80 -7.63 11.35 6.76
CA ASP A 80 -8.53 12.49 6.51
C ASP A 80 -7.81 13.80 6.16
N TRP A 81 -6.60 14.04 6.67
CA TRP A 81 -5.88 15.27 6.35
C TRP A 81 -5.32 15.32 4.93
N ILE A 82 -5.37 14.21 4.18
CA ILE A 82 -5.04 14.12 2.74
C ILE A 82 -6.28 14.37 1.86
N LYS A 83 -7.46 14.62 2.44
CA LYS A 83 -8.71 14.93 1.72
C LYS A 83 -8.49 16.07 0.72
N GLY A 84 -8.89 15.87 -0.55
CA GLY A 84 -8.73 16.85 -1.62
C GLY A 84 -7.32 16.97 -2.20
N GLN A 85 -6.34 16.24 -1.65
CA GLN A 85 -4.93 16.30 -2.06
C GLN A 85 -4.50 15.07 -2.88
N THR A 86 -5.35 14.06 -3.02
CA THR A 86 -5.02 12.91 -3.87
C THR A 86 -5.19 13.25 -5.35
N CYS A 87 -4.52 12.50 -6.20
CA CYS A 87 -4.68 12.56 -7.63
C CYS A 87 -4.48 11.17 -8.25
N GLY A 88 -4.90 10.99 -9.50
CA GLY A 88 -4.83 9.72 -10.20
C GLY A 88 -6.20 9.04 -10.32
N LEU A 89 -6.19 7.74 -10.59
CA LEU A 89 -7.39 6.97 -10.94
C LEU A 89 -8.43 6.89 -9.81
N CYS A 90 -8.02 7.07 -8.55
CA CYS A 90 -8.91 7.06 -7.40
C CYS A 90 -9.46 8.45 -7.04
N GLY A 91 -9.26 9.46 -7.89
CA GLY A 91 -9.80 10.80 -7.69
C GLY A 91 -9.08 11.61 -6.61
N LYS A 92 -9.76 12.65 -6.11
CA LYS A 92 -9.22 13.65 -5.18
C LYS A 92 -9.50 13.37 -3.69
N ALA A 93 -10.31 12.35 -3.41
CA ALA A 93 -10.77 12.05 -2.06
C ALA A 93 -11.45 13.25 -1.38
N ASP A 94 -12.08 14.18 -2.11
CA ASP A 94 -12.79 15.35 -1.56
C ASP A 94 -14.26 15.09 -1.22
N GLY A 95 -14.77 13.90 -1.56
CA GLY A 95 -16.16 13.49 -1.37
C GLY A 95 -17.07 13.78 -2.57
N GLU A 96 -16.54 14.37 -3.64
CA GLU A 96 -17.26 14.62 -4.89
C GLU A 96 -17.24 13.38 -5.78
N GLN A 97 -18.38 12.68 -5.90
CA GLN A 97 -18.48 11.49 -6.76
C GLN A 97 -18.66 11.80 -8.26
N ARG A 98 -18.92 13.07 -8.63
CA ARG A 98 -19.42 13.42 -9.97
C ARG A 98 -18.37 13.96 -10.94
N GLN A 99 -17.14 14.22 -10.53
CA GLN A 99 -16.11 14.86 -11.38
C GLN A 99 -14.73 14.17 -11.37
N GLU A 100 -14.67 12.85 -11.21
CA GLU A 100 -13.39 12.13 -11.15
C GLU A 100 -12.78 11.78 -12.53
N TYR A 101 -13.52 11.96 -13.63
CA TYR A 101 -13.12 11.56 -15.00
C TYR A 101 -13.19 12.68 -16.05
N ARG A 102 -12.89 13.93 -15.66
CA ARG A 102 -12.87 15.07 -16.59
C ARG A 102 -11.48 15.36 -17.13
#